data_AF-A0A445KC40-F1
#
_entry.id   AF-A0A445KC40-F1
#
_cell.length_a   1.000
_cell.length_b   1.000
_cell.length_c   1.000
_cell.angle_alpha   90.00
_cell.angle_beta   90.00
_cell.angle_gamma   90.00
#
_symmetry.space_group_name_H-M   'P 1'
#
loop_
_entity.id
_entity.type
_entity.pdbx_description
1 polymer ?
#
loop_
_entity_poly.entity_id
_entity_poly.type
_entity_poly.pdbx_seq_one_letter_code
_entity_poly.pdbx_strand_id
1 'polypeptide(L)'
;MQEAINLYSRANNIKSGDPIILSNRSAAYIRISEYFMRRTSSSSERRPLSGLEPTTIAELGLKDAEKLVELQSNSAKSYLLKASALLLLEKYEKARDVILSGLQVDPFSNSLRASLQNLERVSSSSTGMSTHGHPERNDDFDCTLCLKLLYEPVTTPCGHSFCRSCLFQSMDRGNRCPLCRTVLFISPRTCSISVTLKNIIQKNFPEEYAERKQEHDGLINAGVDLLPLFVMDVVIPCQRFALNIFEPRYRLMVRRIMEGNHRMGMAILDSTGSLAEFACEVEITECEPLPDGRFYIEIESRRRFRIIRSRDQDGYRVAEVEWIQDIMPPEGTSERETLQQQTYNAAEDARSWIARAKEAAKHDPRKLERLASVEVMMPSPKDPERFSFWLATLSNRRPAERLDLLRIRDTAERIRRGLIFLRQEEQGCRIQ
;
A
#
# COMPACT_ATOMS: atom_id res chain seq x y z
N MET A 1 1.57 -23.44 -30.74
CA MET A 1 1.35 -22.95 -29.36
C MET A 1 0.84 -24.07 -28.46
N GLN A 2 -0.23 -24.79 -28.84
CA GLN A 2 -0.75 -25.92 -28.06
C GLN A 2 0.27 -27.05 -27.85
N GLU A 3 1.06 -27.41 -28.88
CA GLU A 3 2.16 -28.37 -28.72
C GLU A 3 3.27 -27.89 -27.80
N ALA A 4 3.62 -26.60 -27.84
CA ALA A 4 4.62 -26.01 -26.95
C ALA A 4 4.14 -26.03 -25.49
N ILE A 5 2.85 -25.75 -25.25
CA ILE A 5 2.22 -25.85 -23.93
C ILE A 5 2.18 -27.32 -23.46
N ASN A 6 1.90 -28.27 -24.36
CA ASN A 6 1.83 -29.69 -24.02
C ASN A 6 3.22 -30.28 -23.71
N LEU A 7 4.24 -29.90 -24.49
CA LEU A 7 5.65 -30.21 -24.22
C LEU A 7 6.13 -29.57 -22.91
N TYR A 8 5.65 -28.37 -22.61
CA TYR A 8 5.94 -27.64 -21.38
C TYR A 8 5.31 -28.30 -20.14
N SER A 9 4.02 -28.64 -20.17
CA SER A 9 3.34 -29.38 -19.11
C SER A 9 3.99 -30.75 -18.86
N ARG A 10 4.44 -31.42 -19.92
CA ARG A 10 5.21 -32.67 -19.81
C ARG A 10 6.59 -32.44 -19.19
N ALA A 11 7.32 -31.38 -19.57
CA ALA A 11 8.62 -31.03 -18.99
C ALA A 11 8.56 -30.61 -17.51
N ASN A 12 7.42 -30.10 -17.05
CA ASN A 12 7.20 -29.80 -15.63
C ASN A 12 6.94 -31.07 -14.78
N ASN A 13 6.44 -32.14 -15.42
CA ASN A 13 6.09 -33.41 -14.79
C ASN A 13 7.21 -34.47 -14.87
N ILE A 14 8.34 -34.19 -15.52
CA ILE A 14 9.49 -35.11 -15.61
C ILE A 14 10.52 -34.76 -14.52
N LYS A 15 10.95 -35.79 -13.77
CA LYS A 15 11.90 -35.79 -12.64
C LYS A 15 12.57 -34.44 -12.33
N SER A 16 12.05 -33.77 -11.31
CA SER A 16 12.33 -32.39 -10.87
C SER A 16 13.75 -32.08 -10.40
N GLY A 17 14.69 -33.03 -10.50
CA GLY A 17 16.07 -32.91 -10.00
C GLY A 17 17.15 -33.36 -10.99
N ASP A 18 16.81 -33.67 -12.24
CA ASP A 18 17.83 -33.97 -13.26
C ASP A 18 18.54 -32.67 -13.69
N PRO A 19 19.87 -32.54 -13.52
CA PRO A 19 20.60 -31.33 -13.89
C PRO A 19 20.49 -30.95 -15.37
N ILE A 20 20.36 -31.92 -16.27
CA ILE A 20 20.23 -31.67 -17.72
C ILE A 20 18.86 -31.04 -18.01
N ILE A 21 17.80 -31.56 -17.38
CA ILE A 21 16.44 -31.05 -17.54
C ILE A 21 16.32 -29.64 -16.94
N LEU A 22 16.83 -29.43 -15.73
CA LEU A 22 16.85 -28.11 -15.08
C LEU A 22 17.63 -27.09 -15.92
N SER A 23 18.81 -27.47 -16.45
CA SER A 23 19.61 -26.61 -17.31
C SER A 23 18.88 -26.21 -18.59
N ASN A 24 18.28 -27.17 -19.29
CA ASN A 24 17.58 -26.91 -20.55
C ASN A 24 16.31 -26.09 -20.33
N ARG A 25 15.56 -26.37 -19.26
CA ARG A 25 14.33 -25.66 -18.91
C ARG A 25 14.61 -24.23 -18.48
N SER A 26 15.60 -24.02 -17.62
CA SER A 26 16.07 -22.68 -17.24
C SER A 26 16.52 -21.87 -18.47
N ALA A 27 17.33 -22.45 -19.35
CA ALA A 27 17.76 -21.79 -20.58
C ALA A 27 16.60 -21.44 -21.51
N ALA A 28 15.58 -22.29 -21.62
CA ALA A 28 14.39 -22.02 -22.42
C ALA A 28 13.59 -20.84 -21.83
N TYR A 29 13.37 -20.80 -20.51
CA TYR A 29 12.70 -19.68 -19.85
C TYR A 29 13.43 -18.36 -20.08
N ILE A 30 14.76 -18.34 -19.89
CA ILE A 30 15.58 -17.14 -20.10
C ILE A 30 15.43 -16.62 -21.54
N ARG A 31 15.55 -17.50 -22.54
CA ARG A 31 15.40 -17.11 -23.95
C ARG A 31 14.01 -16.59 -24.29
N ILE A 32 12.95 -17.20 -23.75
CA ILE A 32 11.57 -16.74 -23.96
C ILE A 32 11.37 -15.36 -23.32
N SER A 33 11.87 -15.17 -22.09
CA SER A 33 11.83 -13.89 -21.40
C SER A 33 12.58 -12.81 -22.17
N GLU A 34 13.82 -13.08 -22.62
CA GLU A 34 14.60 -12.19 -23.48
C GLU A 34 13.86 -11.81 -24.77
N TYR A 35 13.25 -12.78 -25.43
CA TYR A 35 12.48 -12.54 -26.65
C TYR A 35 11.32 -11.58 -26.40
N PHE A 36 10.57 -11.77 -25.31
CA PHE A 36 9.48 -10.87 -24.97
C PHE A 36 9.97 -9.48 -24.56
N MET A 37 11.04 -9.38 -23.77
CA MET A 37 11.63 -8.11 -23.36
C MET A 37 12.22 -7.31 -24.52
N ARG A 38 12.61 -7.97 -25.62
CA ARG A 38 13.12 -7.32 -26.85
C ARG A 38 12.03 -6.93 -27.84
N ARG A 39 10.74 -7.27 -27.61
CA ARG A 39 9.66 -6.82 -28.50
C ARG A 39 9.50 -5.31 -28.41
N THR A 40 9.33 -4.66 -29.56
CA THR A 40 9.02 -3.23 -29.60
C THR A 40 7.60 -2.96 -29.11
N SER A 41 7.38 -1.80 -28.50
CA SER A 41 6.06 -1.27 -28.15
C SER A 41 5.07 -1.31 -29.32
N SER A 42 5.53 -0.89 -30.51
CA SER A 42 4.76 -0.91 -31.76
C SER A 42 4.30 -2.32 -32.18
N SER A 43 5.09 -3.35 -31.87
CA SER A 43 4.71 -4.74 -32.14
C SER A 43 3.61 -5.22 -31.19
N SER A 44 3.58 -4.69 -29.97
CA SER A 44 2.56 -5.01 -28.97
C SER A 44 1.23 -4.30 -29.24
N GLU A 45 1.25 -3.12 -29.87
CA GLU A 45 0.05 -2.42 -30.36
C GLU A 45 -0.67 -3.22 -31.46
N ARG A 46 0.09 -3.78 -32.40
CA ARG A 46 -0.48 -4.57 -33.51
C ARG A 46 -0.93 -5.96 -33.07
N ARG A 47 -0.21 -6.57 -32.11
CA ARG A 47 -0.49 -7.92 -31.62
C ARG A 47 -0.21 -8.03 -30.12
N PRO A 48 -1.27 -7.98 -29.28
CA PRO A 48 -1.17 -8.15 -27.84
C PRO A 48 -0.50 -9.46 -27.45
N LEU A 49 0.26 -9.45 -26.36
CA LEU A 49 0.79 -10.68 -25.76
C LEU A 49 -0.34 -11.42 -25.03
N SER A 50 -0.29 -12.76 -25.09
CA SER A 50 -1.16 -13.66 -24.31
C SER A 50 -0.29 -14.78 -23.72
N GLY A 51 -0.30 -14.94 -22.39
CA GLY A 51 0.51 -15.95 -21.71
C GLY A 51 1.08 -15.47 -20.37
N LEU A 52 2.06 -16.20 -19.84
CA LEU A 52 2.80 -15.80 -18.63
C LEU A 52 3.68 -14.57 -18.91
N GLU A 53 3.82 -13.72 -17.89
CA GLU A 53 4.59 -12.49 -18.00
C GLU A 53 6.11 -12.75 -18.12
N PRO A 54 6.88 -11.90 -18.84
CA PRO A 54 8.31 -12.10 -19.05
C PRO A 54 9.12 -12.21 -17.75
N THR A 55 8.74 -11.45 -16.72
CA THR A 55 9.37 -11.50 -15.39
C THR A 55 9.02 -12.79 -14.65
N THR A 56 7.76 -13.24 -14.71
CA THR A 56 7.36 -14.55 -14.16
C THR A 56 8.10 -15.69 -14.86
N ILE A 57 8.28 -15.60 -16.18
CA ILE A 57 9.08 -16.56 -16.94
C ILE A 57 10.55 -16.53 -16.48
N ALA A 58 11.13 -15.35 -16.25
CA ALA A 58 12.48 -15.22 -15.70
C ALA A 58 12.59 -15.78 -14.27
N GLU A 59 11.58 -15.61 -13.41
CA GLU A 59 11.53 -16.19 -12.06
C GLU A 59 11.49 -17.72 -12.10
N LEU A 60 10.73 -18.32 -13.03
CA LEU A 60 10.74 -19.77 -13.25
C LEU A 60 12.13 -20.24 -13.70
N GLY A 61 12.77 -19.49 -14.60
CA GLY A 61 14.15 -19.73 -15.02
C GLY A 61 15.17 -19.65 -13.87
N LEU A 62 15.00 -18.67 -12.98
CA LEU A 62 15.82 -18.47 -11.79
C LEU A 62 15.68 -19.63 -10.81
N LYS A 63 14.44 -20.08 -10.54
CA LYS A 63 14.17 -21.19 -9.62
C LYS A 63 14.84 -22.49 -10.07
N ASP A 64 14.85 -22.77 -11.37
CA ASP A 64 15.55 -23.93 -11.92
C ASP A 64 17.08 -23.76 -11.89
N ALA A 65 17.57 -22.55 -12.16
CA ALA A 65 19.00 -22.25 -12.09
C ALA A 65 19.55 -22.34 -10.66
N GLU A 66 18.80 -21.92 -9.66
CA GLU A 66 19.19 -22.03 -8.24
C GLU A 66 19.37 -23.48 -7.82
N LYS A 67 18.38 -24.34 -8.14
CA LYS A 67 18.49 -25.78 -7.92
C LYS A 67 19.65 -26.41 -8.69
N LEU A 68 19.91 -25.93 -9.92
CA LEU A 68 21.04 -26.42 -10.71
C LEU A 68 22.39 -26.05 -10.08
N VAL A 69 22.52 -24.87 -9.48
CA VAL A 69 23.74 -24.48 -8.74
C VAL A 69 23.92 -25.35 -7.50
N GLU A 70 22.85 -25.69 -6.79
CA GLU A 70 22.90 -26.61 -5.64
C GLU A 70 23.37 -28.02 -6.05
N LEU A 71 22.92 -28.52 -7.20
CA LEU A 71 23.27 -29.86 -7.70
C LEU A 71 24.63 -29.91 -8.44
N GLN A 72 25.03 -28.81 -9.07
CA GLN A 72 26.23 -28.69 -9.90
C GLN A 72 26.98 -27.40 -9.59
N SER A 73 27.53 -27.30 -8.38
CA SER A 73 28.35 -26.17 -7.92
C SER A 73 29.65 -26.00 -8.70
N ASN A 74 30.09 -27.03 -9.43
CA ASN A 74 31.35 -27.01 -10.18
C ASN A 74 31.15 -26.62 -11.66
N SER A 75 29.93 -26.26 -12.07
CA SER A 75 29.61 -25.94 -13.47
C SER A 75 29.46 -24.44 -13.70
N ALA A 76 30.34 -23.84 -14.49
CA ALA A 76 30.20 -22.42 -14.88
C ALA A 76 28.85 -22.10 -15.54
N LYS A 77 28.23 -23.09 -16.20
CA LYS A 77 26.92 -22.96 -16.85
C LYS A 77 25.78 -22.72 -15.86
N SER A 78 25.82 -23.32 -14.67
CA SER A 78 24.76 -23.15 -13.66
C SER A 78 24.74 -21.71 -13.13
N TYR A 79 25.92 -21.16 -12.82
CA TYR A 79 26.09 -19.76 -12.43
C TYR A 79 25.70 -18.78 -13.55
N LEU A 80 26.05 -19.07 -14.80
CA LEU A 80 25.68 -18.24 -15.95
C LEU A 80 24.16 -18.14 -16.12
N LEU A 81 23.44 -19.27 -16.01
CA LEU A 81 21.97 -19.29 -16.11
C LEU A 81 21.33 -18.50 -14.95
N LYS A 82 21.83 -18.68 -13.72
CA LYS A 82 21.36 -17.94 -12.54
C LYS A 82 21.59 -16.43 -12.70
N ALA A 83 22.78 -16.03 -13.14
CA ALA A 83 23.11 -14.63 -13.41
C ALA A 83 22.23 -14.03 -14.51
N SER A 84 22.01 -14.76 -15.61
CA SER A 84 21.19 -14.29 -16.74
C SER A 84 19.73 -14.07 -16.32
N ALA A 85 19.17 -14.97 -15.49
CA ALA A 85 17.83 -14.79 -14.94
C ALA A 85 17.75 -13.59 -13.98
N LEU A 86 18.78 -13.36 -13.14
CA LEU A 86 18.84 -12.18 -12.27
C LEU A 86 18.96 -10.87 -13.05
N LEU A 87 19.70 -10.86 -14.16
CA LEU A 87 19.82 -9.70 -15.05
C LEU A 87 18.47 -9.34 -15.70
N LEU A 88 17.71 -10.34 -16.15
CA LEU A 88 16.36 -10.13 -16.69
C LEU A 88 15.37 -9.58 -15.65
N LEU A 89 15.61 -9.86 -14.37
CA LEU A 89 14.86 -9.33 -13.24
C LEU A 89 15.43 -8.00 -12.72
N GLU A 90 16.40 -7.40 -13.42
CA GLU A 90 17.12 -6.18 -13.04
C GLU A 90 17.77 -6.24 -11.64
N LYS A 91 18.11 -7.44 -11.15
CA LYS A 91 18.79 -7.66 -9.86
C LYS A 91 20.31 -7.64 -10.05
N TYR A 92 20.84 -6.50 -10.48
CA TYR A 92 22.23 -6.36 -10.95
C TYR A 92 23.30 -6.71 -9.91
N GLU A 93 23.14 -6.29 -8.65
CA GLU A 93 24.11 -6.61 -7.59
C GLU A 93 24.21 -8.12 -7.35
N LYS A 94 23.05 -8.78 -7.16
CA LYS A 94 22.98 -10.23 -7.01
C LYS A 94 23.52 -10.96 -8.23
N ALA A 95 23.26 -10.45 -9.43
CA ALA A 95 23.80 -11.03 -10.66
C ALA A 95 25.33 -10.93 -10.69
N ARG A 96 25.90 -9.79 -10.30
CA ARG A 96 27.35 -9.57 -10.20
C ARG A 96 27.99 -10.56 -9.24
N ASP A 97 27.44 -10.72 -8.04
CA ASP A 97 27.97 -11.66 -7.04
C ASP A 97 27.96 -13.09 -7.57
N VAL A 98 26.88 -13.51 -8.21
CA VAL A 98 26.76 -14.85 -8.82
C VAL A 98 27.77 -15.05 -9.95
N ILE A 99 28.02 -14.03 -10.78
CA ILE A 99 29.04 -14.09 -11.85
C ILE A 99 30.44 -14.25 -11.25
N LEU A 100 30.76 -13.48 -10.20
CA LEU A 100 32.05 -13.57 -9.51
C LEU A 100 32.23 -14.94 -8.87
N SER A 101 31.20 -15.50 -8.22
CA SER A 101 31.25 -16.88 -7.71
C SER A 101 31.46 -17.90 -8.83
N GLY A 102 30.82 -17.74 -9.99
CA GLY A 102 31.02 -18.61 -11.15
C GLY A 102 32.44 -18.54 -11.72
N LEU A 103 33.07 -17.36 -11.71
CA LEU A 103 34.46 -17.18 -12.15
C LEU A 103 35.49 -17.76 -11.17
N GLN A 104 35.15 -17.92 -9.89
CA GLN A 104 35.99 -18.67 -8.96
C GLN A 104 36.01 -20.16 -9.30
N VAL A 105 34.90 -20.68 -9.83
CA VAL A 105 34.77 -22.08 -10.27
C VAL A 105 35.45 -22.33 -11.61
N ASP A 106 35.28 -21.41 -12.57
CA ASP A 106 35.94 -21.44 -13.88
C ASP A 106 36.44 -20.04 -14.29
N PRO A 107 37.70 -19.70 -13.96
CA PRO A 107 38.30 -18.41 -14.29
C PRO A 107 38.40 -18.12 -15.80
N PHE A 108 38.36 -19.15 -16.64
CA PHE A 108 38.55 -19.04 -18.09
C PHE A 108 37.24 -18.98 -18.87
N SER A 109 36.09 -19.04 -18.20
CA SER A 109 34.78 -18.95 -18.83
C SER A 109 34.59 -17.63 -19.59
N ASN A 110 34.60 -17.70 -20.92
CA ASN A 110 34.40 -16.54 -21.79
C ASN A 110 33.00 -15.93 -21.60
N SER A 111 31.98 -16.76 -21.38
CA SER A 111 30.60 -16.31 -21.23
C SER A 111 30.38 -15.53 -19.92
N LEU A 112 30.99 -15.97 -18.81
CA LEU A 112 30.90 -15.26 -17.53
C LEU A 112 31.70 -13.96 -17.56
N ARG A 113 32.90 -13.96 -18.15
CA ARG A 113 33.71 -12.73 -18.34
C ARG A 113 33.01 -11.72 -19.24
N ALA A 114 32.42 -12.16 -20.34
CA ALA A 114 31.62 -11.29 -21.22
C ALA A 114 30.40 -10.71 -20.49
N SER A 115 29.71 -11.52 -19.67
CA SER A 115 28.57 -11.07 -18.87
C SER A 115 28.98 -10.03 -17.82
N LEU A 116 30.12 -10.24 -17.13
CA LEU A 116 30.67 -9.27 -16.18
C LEU A 116 31.06 -7.97 -16.89
N GLN A 117 31.77 -8.06 -18.01
CA GLN A 117 32.17 -6.89 -18.79
C GLN A 117 30.97 -6.11 -19.30
N ASN A 118 29.89 -6.79 -19.73
CA ASN A 118 28.66 -6.11 -20.14
C ASN A 118 27.98 -5.40 -18.96
N LEU A 119 27.96 -6.01 -17.77
CA LEU A 119 27.41 -5.42 -16.54
C LEU A 119 28.23 -4.19 -16.10
N GLU A 120 29.55 -4.28 -16.19
CA GLU A 120 30.47 -3.17 -15.91
C GLU A 120 30.39 -2.08 -16.98
N ARG A 121 30.19 -2.43 -18.26
CA ARG A 121 29.92 -1.49 -19.35
C ARG A 121 28.63 -0.74 -19.12
N VAL A 122 27.53 -1.41 -18.78
CA VAL A 122 26.27 -0.72 -18.44
C VAL A 122 26.48 0.22 -17.24
N SER A 123 27.34 -0.16 -16.29
CA SER A 123 27.73 0.68 -15.15
C SER A 123 28.72 1.82 -15.49
N SER A 124 29.42 1.77 -16.62
CA SER A 124 30.48 2.73 -17.03
C SER A 124 30.17 3.54 -18.29
N SER A 125 29.24 3.11 -19.14
CA SER A 125 28.59 3.95 -20.18
C SER A 125 27.76 5.08 -19.54
N SER A 126 27.47 4.96 -18.24
CA SER A 126 27.04 6.04 -17.36
C SER A 126 28.13 7.06 -17.01
N THR A 127 29.37 6.95 -17.51
CA THR A 127 30.48 7.85 -17.11
C THR A 127 31.20 8.53 -18.27
N GLY A 128 30.72 8.39 -19.53
CA GLY A 128 31.42 8.95 -20.69
C GLY A 128 30.50 9.44 -21.81
N MET A 129 29.78 10.54 -21.58
CA MET A 129 29.43 11.47 -22.66
C MET A 129 29.72 12.88 -22.16
N SER A 130 30.76 13.47 -22.74
CA SER A 130 31.30 14.78 -22.40
C SER A 130 30.36 15.91 -22.87
N THR A 131 30.17 16.88 -21.98
CA THR A 131 29.97 18.32 -22.23
C THR A 131 29.60 18.73 -23.66
N HIS A 132 28.36 18.52 -24.05
CA HIS A 132 27.67 19.42 -24.98
C HIS A 132 26.33 19.79 -24.33
N GLY A 133 25.87 21.02 -24.59
CA GLY A 133 24.83 21.71 -23.82
C GLY A 133 23.59 20.87 -23.49
N HIS A 134 22.89 21.28 -22.43
CA HIS A 134 21.64 20.68 -21.94
C HIS A 134 20.87 20.07 -23.11
N PRO A 135 20.80 18.73 -23.24
CA PRO A 135 20.11 18.13 -24.37
C PRO A 135 18.69 18.70 -24.36
N GLU A 136 18.25 19.24 -25.50
CA GLU A 136 16.86 19.67 -25.67
C GLU A 136 15.99 18.49 -25.22
N ARG A 137 15.14 18.72 -24.22
CA ARG A 137 14.29 17.68 -23.65
C ARG A 137 13.34 17.20 -24.75
N ASN A 138 13.65 16.06 -25.34
CA ASN A 138 12.71 15.32 -26.17
C ASN A 138 11.76 14.55 -25.23
N ASP A 139 10.50 14.41 -25.62
CA ASP A 139 9.44 13.80 -24.78
C ASP A 139 9.61 12.27 -24.58
N ASP A 140 10.75 11.70 -24.99
CA ASP A 140 11.07 10.27 -24.94
C ASP A 140 11.07 9.69 -23.51
N PHE A 141 11.29 10.54 -22.50
CA PHE A 141 11.28 10.15 -21.08
C PHE A 141 10.01 10.58 -20.34
N ASP A 142 8.99 11.02 -21.07
CA ASP A 142 7.75 11.48 -20.47
C ASP A 142 6.74 10.35 -20.31
N CYS A 143 6.06 10.37 -19.16
CA CYS A 143 4.96 9.47 -18.90
C CYS A 143 3.74 9.92 -19.70
N THR A 144 3.24 9.07 -20.59
CA THR A 144 2.05 9.37 -21.42
C THR A 144 0.74 9.55 -20.63
N LEU A 145 0.73 9.25 -19.33
CA LEU A 145 -0.44 9.44 -18.45
C LEU A 145 -0.45 10.81 -17.76
N CYS A 146 0.70 11.28 -17.27
CA CYS A 146 0.80 12.57 -16.58
C CYS A 146 1.50 13.65 -17.41
N LEU A 147 2.05 13.30 -18.57
CA LEU A 147 2.77 14.19 -19.50
C LEU A 147 3.94 14.92 -18.84
N LYS A 148 4.58 14.25 -17.89
CA LYS A 148 5.76 14.72 -17.14
C LYS A 148 6.84 13.67 -17.21
N LEU A 149 8.08 14.07 -16.89
CA LEU A 149 9.20 13.16 -16.73
C LEU A 149 8.84 11.96 -15.86
N LEU A 150 9.20 10.76 -16.34
CA LEU A 150 8.98 9.49 -15.66
C LEU A 150 9.64 9.49 -14.27
N TYR A 151 8.83 9.28 -13.24
CA TYR A 151 9.27 9.09 -11.86
C TYR A 151 8.99 7.67 -11.41
N GLU A 152 10.00 7.00 -10.86
CA GLU A 152 9.97 5.56 -10.60
C GLU A 152 9.39 4.77 -11.78
N PRO A 153 10.05 4.83 -12.96
CA PRO A 153 9.51 4.26 -14.17
C PRO A 153 9.27 2.75 -14.02
N VAL A 154 8.13 2.28 -14.49
CA VAL A 154 7.82 0.86 -14.63
C VAL A 154 7.60 0.53 -16.10
N THR A 155 8.23 -0.52 -16.58
CA THR A 155 8.06 -1.01 -17.95
C THR A 155 7.10 -2.18 -17.94
N THR A 156 5.97 -2.00 -18.60
CA THR A 156 4.98 -3.06 -18.76
C THR A 156 5.53 -4.18 -19.65
N PRO A 157 5.05 -5.42 -19.52
CA PRO A 157 5.39 -6.55 -20.39
C PRO A 157 5.20 -6.31 -21.89
N CYS A 158 4.31 -5.39 -22.25
CA CYS A 158 4.09 -4.99 -23.64
C CYS A 158 5.12 -3.96 -24.16
N GLY A 159 6.07 -3.53 -23.33
CA GLY A 159 7.17 -2.62 -23.67
C GLY A 159 6.89 -1.13 -23.41
N HIS A 160 5.74 -0.76 -22.85
CA HIS A 160 5.39 0.63 -22.55
C HIS A 160 5.80 1.02 -21.13
N SER A 161 6.38 2.21 -20.98
CA SER A 161 6.86 2.74 -19.70
C SER A 161 5.97 3.85 -19.17
N PHE A 162 5.72 3.84 -17.86
CA PHE A 162 4.90 4.83 -17.16
C PHE A 162 5.51 5.12 -15.78
N CYS A 163 5.11 6.21 -15.13
CA CYS A 163 5.36 6.34 -13.69
C CYS A 163 4.64 5.20 -12.96
N ARG A 164 5.30 4.61 -11.97
CA ARG A 164 4.72 3.54 -11.14
C ARG A 164 3.32 3.89 -10.63
N SER A 165 3.19 5.07 -10.02
CA SER A 165 1.92 5.57 -9.48
C SER A 165 0.85 5.74 -10.57
N CYS A 166 1.19 6.34 -11.71
CA CYS A 166 0.27 6.56 -12.82
C CYS A 166 -0.26 5.24 -13.41
N LEU A 167 0.60 4.25 -13.64
CA LEU A 167 0.17 2.96 -14.17
C LEU A 167 -0.84 2.29 -13.24
N PHE A 168 -0.51 2.18 -11.94
CA PHE A 168 -1.42 1.53 -10.99
C PHE A 168 -2.69 2.33 -10.72
N GLN A 169 -2.66 3.66 -10.82
CA GLN A 169 -3.88 4.48 -10.81
C GLN A 169 -4.76 4.20 -12.03
N SER A 170 -4.18 4.05 -13.23
CA SER A 170 -4.95 3.63 -14.40
C SER A 170 -5.50 2.22 -14.25
N MET A 171 -4.72 1.31 -13.67
CA MET A 171 -5.12 -0.09 -13.46
C MET A 171 -6.27 -0.25 -12.47
N ASP A 172 -6.55 0.75 -11.63
CA ASP A 172 -7.72 0.71 -10.76
C ASP A 172 -9.04 0.61 -11.55
N ARG A 173 -9.07 1.10 -12.78
CA ARG A 173 -10.26 1.03 -13.67
C ARG A 173 -10.25 -0.21 -14.58
N GLY A 174 -9.14 -0.93 -14.64
CA GLY A 174 -8.99 -2.13 -15.46
C GLY A 174 -7.53 -2.51 -15.69
N ASN A 175 -7.24 -3.80 -15.70
CA ASN A 175 -5.89 -4.37 -15.84
C ASN A 175 -5.36 -4.37 -17.28
N ARG A 176 -5.38 -3.21 -17.96
CA ARG A 176 -4.90 -3.08 -19.35
C ARG A 176 -3.86 -1.98 -19.46
N CYS A 177 -2.92 -2.15 -20.39
CA CYS A 177 -1.99 -1.12 -20.77
C CYS A 177 -2.77 0.11 -21.30
N PRO A 178 -2.51 1.32 -20.77
CA PRO A 178 -3.19 2.53 -21.24
C PRO A 178 -2.95 2.85 -22.71
N LEU A 179 -1.79 2.45 -23.26
CA LEU A 179 -1.40 2.74 -24.65
C LEU A 179 -1.93 1.67 -25.63
N CYS A 180 -1.56 0.41 -25.43
CA CYS A 180 -1.89 -0.66 -26.39
C CYS A 180 -3.04 -1.57 -25.98
N ARG A 181 -3.66 -1.34 -24.80
CA ARG A 181 -4.79 -2.12 -24.26
C ARG A 181 -4.53 -3.61 -24.00
N THR A 182 -3.27 -4.05 -24.11
CA THR A 182 -2.83 -5.40 -23.72
C THR A 182 -3.18 -5.63 -22.26
N VAL A 183 -3.77 -6.78 -21.94
CA VAL A 183 -4.07 -7.16 -20.55
C VAL A 183 -2.76 -7.37 -19.80
N LEU A 184 -2.63 -6.74 -18.64
CA LEU A 184 -1.44 -6.78 -17.81
C LEU A 184 -1.73 -7.66 -16.58
N PHE A 185 -1.00 -8.75 -16.42
CA PHE A 185 -1.07 -9.61 -15.23
C PHE A 185 0.00 -9.19 -14.21
N ILE A 186 0.02 -7.90 -13.88
CA ILE A 186 1.01 -7.30 -12.99
C ILE A 186 0.36 -6.70 -11.74
N SER A 187 1.11 -6.65 -10.66
CA SER A 187 0.74 -6.03 -9.38
C SER A 187 1.87 -5.12 -8.91
N PRO A 188 1.66 -4.25 -7.92
CA PRO A 188 2.74 -3.47 -7.31
C PRO A 188 3.91 -4.34 -6.82
N ARG A 189 3.66 -5.61 -6.45
CA ARG A 189 4.71 -6.54 -6.01
C ARG A 189 5.49 -7.18 -7.17
N THR A 190 4.85 -7.40 -8.32
CA THR A 190 5.46 -8.11 -9.46
C THR A 190 6.01 -7.18 -10.54
N CYS A 191 5.58 -5.91 -10.56
CA CYS A 191 6.14 -4.89 -11.44
C CYS A 191 7.16 -4.06 -10.65
N SER A 192 8.44 -4.32 -10.87
CA SER A 192 9.54 -3.56 -10.29
C SER A 192 9.79 -2.27 -11.09
N ILE A 193 10.35 -1.28 -10.40
CA ILE A 193 10.88 -0.08 -11.04
C ILE A 193 12.00 -0.51 -11.99
N SER A 194 12.00 0.02 -13.21
CA SER A 194 13.12 -0.17 -14.14
C SER A 194 14.29 0.67 -13.66
N VAL A 195 15.27 0.00 -13.05
CA VAL A 195 16.50 0.58 -12.52
C VAL A 195 17.29 1.23 -13.66
N THR A 196 17.32 0.60 -14.83
CA THR A 196 18.01 1.16 -16.00
C THR A 196 17.42 2.48 -16.42
N LEU A 197 16.09 2.53 -16.61
CA LEU A 197 15.42 3.75 -17.05
C LEU A 197 15.51 4.85 -16.00
N LYS A 198 15.36 4.49 -14.72
CA LYS A 198 15.56 5.40 -13.59
C LYS A 198 16.96 6.02 -13.60
N ASN A 199 18.01 5.21 -13.75
CA ASN A 199 19.40 5.69 -13.72
C ASN A 199 19.71 6.62 -14.91
N ILE A 200 19.21 6.28 -16.11
CA ILE A 200 19.36 7.14 -17.30
C ILE A 200 18.68 8.49 -17.06
N ILE A 201 17.44 8.50 -16.57
CA ILE A 201 16.69 9.72 -16.31
C ILE A 201 17.36 10.56 -15.22
N GLN A 202 17.71 9.96 -14.08
CA GLN A 202 18.34 10.68 -12.96
C GLN A 202 19.68 11.31 -13.35
N LYS A 203 20.43 10.66 -14.24
CA LYS A 203 21.71 11.19 -14.71
C LYS A 203 21.53 12.35 -15.70
N ASN A 204 20.58 12.22 -16.63
CA ASN A 204 20.38 13.20 -17.69
C ASN A 204 19.51 14.40 -17.27
N PHE A 205 18.58 14.20 -16.32
CA PHE A 205 17.61 15.20 -15.85
C PHE A 205 17.50 15.20 -14.31
N PRO A 206 18.60 15.48 -13.57
CA PRO A 206 18.63 15.35 -12.12
C PRO A 206 17.69 16.32 -11.40
N GLU A 207 17.61 17.58 -11.86
CA GLU A 207 16.78 18.62 -11.25
C GLU A 207 15.29 18.32 -11.44
N GLU A 208 14.86 18.06 -12.68
CA GLU A 208 13.48 17.66 -12.99
C GLU A 208 13.07 16.37 -12.25
N TYR A 209 13.96 15.37 -12.16
CA TYR A 209 13.65 14.16 -11.39
C TYR A 209 13.48 14.45 -9.88
N ALA A 210 14.27 15.39 -9.33
CA ALA A 210 14.13 15.82 -7.94
C ALA A 210 12.80 16.56 -7.70
N GLU A 211 12.36 17.40 -8.64
CA GLU A 211 11.04 18.04 -8.60
C GLU A 211 9.91 17.00 -8.63
N ARG A 212 10.02 16.00 -9.50
CA ARG A 212 9.06 14.89 -9.58
C ARG A 212 9.00 14.08 -8.28
N LYS A 213 10.15 13.88 -7.64
CA LYS A 213 10.23 13.29 -6.30
C LYS A 213 9.50 14.13 -5.27
N GLN A 214 9.74 15.44 -5.23
CA GLN A 214 9.08 16.34 -4.29
C GLN A 214 7.56 16.37 -4.48
N GLU A 215 7.09 16.40 -5.73
CA GLU A 215 5.67 16.30 -6.06
C GLU A 215 5.06 15.00 -5.53
N HIS A 216 5.75 13.87 -5.76
CA HIS A 216 5.31 12.56 -5.28
C HIS A 216 5.27 12.49 -3.74
N ASP A 217 6.33 12.96 -3.09
CA ASP A 217 6.44 12.96 -1.63
C ASP A 217 5.34 13.84 -1.00
N GLY A 218 4.98 14.95 -1.64
CA GLY A 218 3.86 15.80 -1.21
C GLY A 218 2.47 15.15 -1.35
N LEU A 219 2.30 14.18 -2.26
CA LEU A 219 1.06 13.41 -2.39
C LEU A 219 0.91 12.33 -1.32
N ILE A 220 2.02 11.75 -0.85
CA ILE A 220 2.09 10.71 0.17
C ILE A 220 2.05 11.33 1.58
N ASN A 221 2.80 12.40 1.76
CA ASN A 221 2.94 13.11 3.02
C ASN A 221 2.41 14.54 2.87
N ALA A 222 1.09 14.68 2.95
CA ALA A 222 0.43 15.98 2.82
C ALA A 222 0.81 16.97 3.92
N GLY A 223 1.44 16.52 5.02
CA GLY A 223 1.82 17.33 6.18
C GLY A 223 1.11 16.86 7.45
N VAL A 224 1.30 17.60 8.55
CA VAL A 224 0.65 17.29 9.84
C VAL A 224 -0.81 17.71 9.83
N ASP A 225 -1.13 18.84 9.18
CA ASP A 225 -2.45 19.46 9.23
C ASP A 225 -3.27 19.29 7.94
N LEU A 226 -2.79 18.45 7.01
CA LEU A 226 -3.53 18.07 5.82
C LEU A 226 -3.89 16.59 5.88
N LEU A 227 -5.18 16.29 5.83
CA LEU A 227 -5.69 14.94 6.01
C LEU A 227 -6.60 14.53 4.85
N PRO A 228 -6.29 13.42 4.14
CA PRO A 228 -7.23 12.79 3.21
C PRO A 228 -8.50 12.35 3.94
N LEU A 229 -9.67 12.58 3.34
CA LEU A 229 -10.95 12.28 3.96
C LEU A 229 -11.67 11.12 3.24
N PHE A 230 -12.03 10.12 4.03
CA PHE A 230 -13.03 9.12 3.68
C PHE A 230 -14.41 9.63 4.12
N VAL A 231 -15.30 9.88 3.16
CA VAL A 231 -16.59 10.51 3.41
C VAL A 231 -17.67 9.44 3.41
N MET A 232 -18.11 9.01 4.59
CA MET A 232 -19.10 7.94 4.72
C MET A 232 -19.96 8.05 5.98
N ASP A 233 -19.34 8.05 7.17
CA ASP A 233 -20.03 8.08 8.46
C ASP A 233 -19.20 8.85 9.51
N VAL A 234 -19.85 9.21 10.61
CA VAL A 234 -19.25 9.87 11.77
C VAL A 234 -18.67 8.81 12.68
N VAL A 235 -17.37 8.94 12.92
CA VAL A 235 -16.58 8.13 13.85
C VAL A 235 -16.18 8.99 15.03
N ILE A 236 -16.19 8.42 16.23
CA ILE A 236 -15.66 9.07 17.43
C ILE A 236 -14.38 8.37 17.88
N PRO A 237 -13.47 9.05 18.61
CA PRO A 237 -12.24 8.45 19.12
C PRO A 237 -12.46 7.14 19.91
N CYS A 238 -11.42 6.30 19.96
CA CYS A 238 -11.39 5.03 20.69
C CYS A 238 -12.29 3.92 20.14
N GLN A 239 -12.65 3.98 18.86
CA GLN A 239 -13.29 2.91 18.09
C GLN A 239 -12.27 2.14 17.23
N ARG A 240 -12.48 0.82 17.08
CA ARG A 240 -11.80 -0.05 16.11
C ARG A 240 -12.85 -0.76 15.25
N PHE A 241 -12.67 -0.75 13.94
CA PHE A 241 -13.56 -1.40 12.98
C PHE A 241 -12.86 -1.63 11.64
N ALA A 242 -13.47 -2.41 10.77
CA ALA A 242 -12.92 -2.71 9.45
C ALA A 242 -13.76 -2.12 8.31
N LEU A 243 -13.12 -1.80 7.19
CA LEU A 243 -13.75 -1.28 5.98
C LEU A 243 -13.32 -2.08 4.74
N ASN A 244 -14.28 -2.29 3.84
CA ASN A 244 -14.03 -2.78 2.48
C ASN A 244 -13.93 -1.59 1.51
N ILE A 245 -12.74 -1.33 0.99
CA ILE A 245 -12.47 -0.22 0.08
C ILE A 245 -12.54 -0.72 -1.36
N PHE A 246 -13.63 -0.36 -2.04
CA PHE A 246 -13.88 -0.76 -3.43
C PHE A 246 -13.81 0.41 -4.42
N GLU A 247 -14.19 1.61 -4.01
CA GLU A 247 -14.20 2.77 -4.89
C GLU A 247 -12.79 3.13 -5.38
N PRO A 248 -12.57 3.32 -6.70
CA PRO A 248 -11.24 3.61 -7.26
C PRO A 248 -10.52 4.78 -6.59
N ARG A 249 -11.24 5.87 -6.28
CA ARG A 249 -10.67 7.06 -5.61
C ARG A 249 -10.11 6.75 -4.22
N TYR A 250 -10.79 5.90 -3.45
CA TYR A 250 -10.36 5.54 -2.10
C TYR A 250 -9.29 4.45 -2.13
N ARG A 251 -9.26 3.60 -3.17
CA ARG A 251 -8.14 2.68 -3.40
C ARG A 251 -6.84 3.43 -3.66
N LEU A 252 -6.87 4.49 -4.45
CA LEU A 252 -5.73 5.39 -4.64
C LEU A 252 -5.33 6.06 -3.32
N MET A 253 -6.31 6.59 -2.58
CA MET A 253 -6.09 7.21 -1.28
C MET A 253 -5.38 6.26 -0.30
N VAL A 254 -5.89 5.04 -0.12
CA VAL A 254 -5.30 4.03 0.76
C VAL A 254 -3.87 3.70 0.35
N ARG A 255 -3.59 3.53 -0.94
CA ARG A 255 -2.21 3.28 -1.41
C ARG A 255 -1.24 4.39 -1.00
N ARG A 256 -1.62 5.65 -1.22
CA ARG A 256 -0.80 6.81 -0.81
C ARG A 256 -0.58 6.86 0.71
N ILE A 257 -1.63 6.58 1.48
CA ILE A 257 -1.58 6.64 2.93
C ILE A 257 -0.73 5.51 3.52
N MET A 258 -0.78 4.32 2.95
CA MET A 258 0.07 3.18 3.33
C MET A 258 1.54 3.33 2.92
N GLU A 259 1.83 4.17 1.92
CA GLU A 259 3.21 4.59 1.61
C GLU A 259 3.70 5.72 2.53
N GLY A 260 2.77 6.40 3.22
CA GLY A 260 3.02 7.56 4.06
C GLY A 260 2.82 7.26 5.55
N ASN A 261 1.97 8.06 6.19
CA ASN A 261 1.82 8.08 7.65
C ASN A 261 0.68 7.19 8.19
N HIS A 262 -0.01 6.44 7.32
CA HIS A 262 -1.12 5.54 7.66
C HIS A 262 -2.38 6.22 8.25
N ARG A 263 -2.48 7.57 8.18
CA ARG A 263 -3.59 8.34 8.77
C ARG A 263 -4.53 8.91 7.72
N MET A 264 -5.82 8.90 8.05
CA MET A 264 -6.88 9.53 7.27
C MET A 264 -7.97 10.10 8.18
N GLY A 265 -8.86 10.91 7.63
CA GLY A 265 -10.01 11.45 8.34
C GLY A 265 -11.29 10.74 7.95
N MET A 266 -12.11 10.37 8.95
CA MET A 266 -13.49 9.92 8.76
C MET A 266 -14.43 11.12 8.91
N ALA A 267 -15.13 11.45 7.83
CA ALA A 267 -16.06 12.57 7.78
C ALA A 267 -17.41 12.15 7.21
N ILE A 268 -18.43 12.97 7.46
CA ILE A 268 -19.76 12.82 6.87
C ILE A 268 -20.12 14.11 6.12
N LEU A 269 -21.07 13.99 5.19
CA LEU A 269 -21.76 15.16 4.66
C LEU A 269 -22.93 15.52 5.57
N ASP A 270 -23.15 16.82 5.76
CA ASP A 270 -24.33 17.34 6.42
C ASP A 270 -25.56 17.26 5.48
N SER A 271 -26.72 17.71 5.97
CA SER A 271 -27.96 17.73 5.20
C SER A 271 -27.92 18.64 3.97
N THR A 272 -26.94 19.55 3.87
CA THR A 272 -26.73 20.43 2.71
C THR A 272 -25.84 19.78 1.64
N GLY A 273 -25.24 18.63 1.94
CA GLY A 273 -24.25 17.97 1.08
C GLY A 273 -22.83 18.52 1.26
N SER A 274 -22.60 19.37 2.27
CA SER A 274 -21.29 19.93 2.61
C SER A 274 -20.60 19.04 3.66
N LEU A 275 -19.27 19.09 3.75
CA LEU A 275 -18.56 18.36 4.82
C LEU A 275 -18.96 18.90 6.19
N ALA A 276 -19.25 17.99 7.12
CA ALA A 276 -19.46 18.36 8.51
C ALA A 276 -18.21 19.05 9.10
N GLU A 277 -18.45 20.00 9.99
CA GLU A 277 -17.40 20.84 10.60
C GLU A 277 -16.39 20.03 11.43
N PHE A 278 -16.83 18.94 12.08
CA PHE A 278 -16.00 18.09 12.92
C PHE A 278 -15.91 16.67 12.36
N ALA A 279 -14.74 16.07 12.50
CA ALA A 279 -14.43 14.74 12.01
C ALA A 279 -13.40 14.06 12.94
N CYS A 280 -13.09 12.80 12.68
CA CYS A 280 -12.15 12.03 13.48
C CYS A 280 -11.00 11.50 12.64
N GLU A 281 -9.78 11.68 13.12
CA GLU A 281 -8.58 11.05 12.58
C GLU A 281 -8.64 9.57 12.92
N VAL A 282 -8.29 8.76 11.94
CA VAL A 282 -8.20 7.33 12.05
C VAL A 282 -6.89 6.85 11.44
N GLU A 283 -6.35 5.78 11.99
CA GLU A 283 -5.11 5.15 11.56
C GLU A 283 -5.40 3.75 11.04
N ILE A 284 -4.85 3.39 9.89
CA ILE A 284 -4.95 2.06 9.32
C ILE A 284 -3.95 1.16 10.07
N THR A 285 -4.47 0.22 10.85
CA THR A 285 -3.66 -0.73 11.64
C THR A 285 -3.31 -1.98 10.84
N GLU A 286 -4.21 -2.42 9.95
CA GLU A 286 -3.99 -3.56 9.07
C GLU A 286 -4.55 -3.27 7.68
N CYS A 287 -3.88 -3.77 6.63
CA CYS A 287 -4.26 -3.51 5.25
C CYS A 287 -4.00 -4.74 4.37
N GLU A 288 -5.08 -5.37 3.93
CA GLU A 288 -5.07 -6.56 3.09
C GLU A 288 -5.54 -6.22 1.66
N PRO A 289 -4.63 -6.21 0.66
CA PRO A 289 -5.00 -6.06 -0.73
C PRO A 289 -5.65 -7.35 -1.27
N LEU A 290 -6.83 -7.21 -1.88
CA LEU A 290 -7.58 -8.29 -2.49
C LEU A 290 -7.19 -8.48 -3.97
N PRO A 291 -7.40 -9.69 -4.56
CA PRO A 291 -6.99 -10.00 -5.93
C PRO A 291 -7.62 -9.11 -7.02
N ASP A 292 -8.78 -8.52 -6.74
CA ASP A 292 -9.48 -7.59 -7.65
C ASP A 292 -9.06 -6.13 -7.47
N GLY A 293 -8.05 -5.87 -6.63
CA GLY A 293 -7.53 -4.53 -6.34
C GLY A 293 -8.25 -3.80 -5.21
N ARG A 294 -9.29 -4.38 -4.61
CA ARG A 294 -9.93 -3.84 -3.40
C ARG A 294 -9.00 -3.97 -2.18
N PHE A 295 -9.29 -3.24 -1.12
CA PHE A 295 -8.61 -3.41 0.16
C PHE A 295 -9.62 -3.78 1.25
N TYR A 296 -9.26 -4.73 2.09
CA TYR A 296 -9.84 -4.88 3.42
C TYR A 296 -8.88 -4.18 4.39
N ILE A 297 -9.36 -3.20 5.16
CA ILE A 297 -8.54 -2.46 6.10
C ILE A 297 -9.14 -2.50 7.50
N GLU A 298 -8.28 -2.64 8.51
CA GLU A 298 -8.65 -2.40 9.90
C GLU A 298 -8.16 -1.03 10.33
N ILE A 299 -9.00 -0.34 11.10
CA ILE A 299 -8.82 1.06 11.41
C ILE A 299 -9.06 1.29 12.90
N GLU A 300 -8.22 2.12 13.51
CA GLU A 300 -8.42 2.64 14.86
C GLU A 300 -8.58 4.18 14.83
N SER A 301 -9.67 4.66 15.40
CA SER A 301 -9.91 6.10 15.56
C SER A 301 -9.13 6.69 16.73
N ARG A 302 -8.49 7.84 16.50
CA ARG A 302 -7.50 8.43 17.42
C ARG A 302 -7.99 9.70 18.10
N ARG A 303 -8.16 10.77 17.34
CA ARG A 303 -8.48 12.11 17.88
C ARG A 303 -9.35 12.88 16.89
N ARG A 304 -10.09 13.84 17.41
CA ARG A 304 -10.98 14.69 16.61
C ARG A 304 -10.26 15.92 16.06
N PHE A 305 -10.81 16.44 14.98
CA PHE A 305 -10.35 17.67 14.37
C PHE A 305 -11.52 18.46 13.78
N ARG A 306 -11.31 19.75 13.57
CA ARG A 306 -12.20 20.65 12.86
C ARG A 306 -11.69 20.82 11.43
N ILE A 307 -12.58 20.74 10.45
CA ILE A 307 -12.25 20.99 9.04
C ILE A 307 -12.29 22.51 8.81
N ILE A 308 -11.15 23.08 8.42
CA ILE A 308 -11.03 24.51 8.10
C ILE A 308 -11.45 24.76 6.66
N ARG A 309 -10.90 23.97 5.74
CA ARG A 309 -11.26 23.96 4.32
C ARG A 309 -10.91 22.61 3.70
N SER A 310 -11.52 22.30 2.57
CA SER A 310 -11.19 21.09 1.81
C SER A 310 -11.05 21.38 0.32
N ARG A 311 -10.25 20.56 -0.36
CA ARG A 311 -10.09 20.55 -1.82
C ARG A 311 -10.31 19.15 -2.36
N ASP A 312 -10.71 19.06 -3.63
CA ASP A 312 -10.66 17.78 -4.35
C ASP A 312 -9.21 17.48 -4.75
N GLN A 313 -8.80 16.22 -4.61
CA GLN A 313 -7.52 15.72 -5.05
C GLN A 313 -7.72 14.30 -5.59
N ASP A 314 -7.62 14.16 -6.91
CA ASP A 314 -7.81 12.88 -7.61
C ASP A 314 -9.13 12.17 -7.29
N GLY A 315 -10.20 12.94 -7.02
CA GLY A 315 -11.55 12.45 -6.76
C GLY A 315 -11.89 12.15 -5.29
N TYR A 316 -10.93 12.29 -4.36
CA TYR A 316 -11.20 12.29 -2.92
C TYR A 316 -10.91 13.66 -2.30
N ARG A 317 -11.48 13.94 -1.11
CA ARG A 317 -11.29 15.22 -0.43
C ARG A 317 -10.02 15.20 0.41
N VAL A 318 -9.26 16.28 0.39
CA VAL A 318 -8.17 16.54 1.34
C VAL A 318 -8.50 17.82 2.09
N ALA A 319 -8.49 17.75 3.41
CA ALA A 319 -8.84 18.87 4.27
C ALA A 319 -7.63 19.43 5.01
N GLU A 320 -7.59 20.75 5.15
CA GLU A 320 -6.81 21.40 6.18
C GLU A 320 -7.59 21.34 7.49
N VAL A 321 -6.91 20.91 8.55
CA VAL A 321 -7.55 20.56 9.81
C VAL A 321 -6.94 21.32 10.98
N GLU A 322 -7.78 21.60 11.97
CA GLU A 322 -7.38 22.12 13.27
C GLU A 322 -7.65 21.07 14.34
N TRP A 323 -6.64 20.74 15.14
CA TRP A 323 -6.74 19.72 16.19
C TRP A 323 -7.49 20.26 17.41
N ILE A 324 -8.48 19.50 17.90
CA ILE A 324 -9.35 19.93 19.00
C ILE A 324 -9.07 19.12 20.26
N GLN A 325 -8.72 19.83 21.33
CA GLN A 325 -8.55 19.27 22.68
C GLN A 325 -9.66 19.78 23.62
N ASP A 326 -10.01 18.96 24.61
CA ASP A 326 -10.92 19.38 25.67
C ASP A 326 -10.32 20.51 26.51
N ILE A 327 -11.19 21.27 27.16
CA ILE A 327 -10.82 22.28 28.14
C ILE A 327 -10.73 21.58 29.50
N MET A 328 -9.52 21.29 29.96
CA MET A 328 -9.29 20.65 31.25
C MET A 328 -9.30 21.69 32.39
N PRO A 329 -9.96 21.41 33.52
CA PRO A 329 -9.77 22.19 34.74
C PRO A 329 -8.28 22.17 35.15
N PRO A 330 -7.73 23.27 35.71
CA PRO A 330 -6.33 23.32 36.12
C PRO A 330 -5.98 22.25 37.16
N GLU A 331 -4.72 21.79 37.15
CA GLU A 331 -4.24 20.82 38.13
C GLU A 331 -4.34 21.36 39.56
N GLY A 332 -4.69 20.48 40.51
CA GLY A 332 -4.86 20.83 41.92
C GLY A 332 -6.17 21.57 42.27
N THR A 333 -7.07 21.78 41.30
CA THR A 333 -8.39 22.37 41.56
C THR A 333 -9.40 21.32 42.02
N SER A 334 -10.36 21.73 42.85
CA SER A 334 -11.49 20.86 43.26
C SER A 334 -12.32 20.38 42.07
N GLU A 335 -12.42 21.19 41.01
CA GLU A 335 -13.06 20.80 39.75
C GLU A 335 -12.33 19.65 39.05
N ARG A 336 -10.99 19.68 39.02
CA ARG A 336 -10.17 18.59 38.47
C ARG A 336 -10.33 17.30 39.25
N GLU A 337 -10.34 17.38 40.58
CA GLU A 337 -10.60 16.23 41.45
C GLU A 337 -12.01 15.65 41.24
N THR A 338 -13.01 16.53 41.11
CA THR A 338 -14.39 16.13 40.85
C THR A 338 -14.53 15.43 39.50
N LEU A 339 -13.92 15.96 38.43
CA LEU A 339 -13.90 15.31 37.12
C LEU A 339 -13.21 13.94 37.18
N GLN A 340 -12.10 13.85 37.91
CA GLN A 340 -11.37 12.60 38.06
C GLN A 340 -12.21 11.55 38.82
N GLN A 341 -12.89 11.95 39.90
CA GLN A 341 -13.78 11.07 40.65
C GLN A 341 -14.98 10.63 39.81
N GLN A 342 -15.60 11.55 39.06
CA GLN A 342 -16.68 11.23 38.11
C GLN A 342 -16.22 10.21 37.06
N THR A 343 -14.99 10.35 36.56
CA THR A 343 -14.39 9.43 35.58
C THR A 343 -14.21 8.03 36.18
N TYR A 344 -13.70 7.92 37.40
CA TYR A 344 -13.56 6.63 38.09
C TYR A 344 -14.91 5.96 38.34
N ASN A 345 -15.91 6.72 38.82
CA ASN A 345 -17.26 6.21 39.05
C ASN A 345 -17.89 5.71 37.74
N ALA A 346 -17.78 6.50 36.66
CA ALA A 346 -18.26 6.11 35.34
C ALA A 346 -17.54 4.87 34.79
N ALA A 347 -16.26 4.67 35.11
CA ALA A 347 -15.51 3.49 34.72
C ALA A 347 -16.01 2.22 35.43
N GLU A 348 -16.37 2.29 36.71
CA GLU A 348 -17.01 1.18 37.43
C GLU A 348 -18.41 0.86 36.87
N ASP A 349 -19.20 1.90 36.56
CA ASP A 349 -20.52 1.74 35.94
C ASP A 349 -20.39 1.06 34.56
N ALA A 350 -19.42 1.50 33.75
CA ALA A 350 -19.16 0.92 32.44
C ALA A 350 -18.70 -0.54 32.52
N ARG A 351 -17.78 -0.88 33.42
CA ARG A 351 -17.35 -2.27 33.67
C ARG A 351 -18.53 -3.15 34.08
N SER A 352 -19.34 -2.66 35.02
CA SER A 352 -20.53 -3.36 35.49
C SER A 352 -21.54 -3.58 34.37
N TRP A 353 -21.73 -2.58 33.50
CA TRP A 353 -22.59 -2.70 32.33
C TRP A 353 -22.05 -3.70 31.31
N ILE A 354 -20.75 -3.68 31.00
CA ILE A 354 -20.12 -4.65 30.08
C ILE A 354 -20.29 -6.07 30.60
N ALA A 355 -20.07 -6.30 31.90
CA ALA A 355 -20.26 -7.61 32.52
C ALA A 355 -21.70 -8.10 32.37
N ARG A 356 -22.70 -7.25 32.64
CA ARG A 356 -24.13 -7.58 32.42
C ARG A 356 -24.44 -7.83 30.95
N ALA A 357 -23.90 -7.01 30.05
CA ALA A 357 -24.12 -7.13 28.61
C ALA A 357 -23.51 -8.43 28.05
N LYS A 358 -22.36 -8.87 28.56
CA LYS A 358 -21.74 -10.15 28.20
C LYS A 358 -22.58 -11.34 28.69
N GLU A 359 -23.08 -11.31 29.91
CA GLU A 359 -23.95 -12.38 30.41
C GLU A 359 -25.26 -12.45 29.60
N ALA A 360 -25.87 -11.31 29.27
CA ALA A 360 -27.03 -11.26 28.40
C ALA A 360 -26.73 -11.75 26.96
N ALA A 361 -25.50 -11.58 26.49
CA ALA A 361 -25.05 -12.00 25.17
C ALA A 361 -24.45 -13.43 25.13
N LYS A 362 -24.58 -14.23 26.19
CA LYS A 362 -23.91 -15.55 26.31
C LYS A 362 -24.15 -16.52 25.15
N HIS A 363 -25.30 -16.38 24.47
CA HIS A 363 -25.68 -17.21 23.32
C HIS A 363 -25.42 -16.52 21.95
N ASP A 364 -24.81 -15.33 21.94
CA ASP A 364 -24.45 -14.59 20.73
C ASP A 364 -22.91 -14.37 20.69
N PRO A 365 -22.17 -15.30 20.06
CA PRO A 365 -20.71 -15.22 19.98
C PRO A 365 -20.21 -13.93 19.34
N ARG A 366 -20.91 -13.37 18.35
CA ARG A 366 -20.51 -12.14 17.65
C ARG A 366 -20.64 -10.93 18.57
N LYS A 367 -21.71 -10.86 19.35
CA LYS A 367 -21.92 -9.78 20.33
C LYS A 367 -20.92 -9.88 21.48
N LEU A 368 -20.58 -11.09 21.94
CA LEU A 368 -19.52 -11.30 22.93
C LEU A 368 -18.15 -10.84 22.43
N GLU A 369 -17.77 -11.21 21.21
CA GLU A 369 -16.52 -10.78 20.59
C GLU A 369 -16.46 -9.25 20.51
N ARG A 370 -17.52 -8.60 20.02
CA ARG A 370 -17.60 -7.13 19.97
C ARG A 370 -17.43 -6.48 21.35
N LEU A 371 -18.08 -7.02 22.38
CA LEU A 371 -17.98 -6.50 23.75
C LEU A 371 -16.57 -6.70 24.32
N ALA A 372 -15.94 -7.85 24.05
CA ALA A 372 -14.55 -8.11 24.47
C ALA A 372 -13.57 -7.16 23.77
N SER A 373 -13.74 -6.92 22.46
CA SER A 373 -12.90 -5.98 21.70
C SER A 373 -13.01 -4.55 22.25
N VAL A 374 -14.22 -4.09 22.57
CA VAL A 374 -14.41 -2.73 23.13
C VAL A 374 -13.86 -2.62 24.55
N GLU A 375 -14.00 -3.65 25.38
CA GLU A 375 -13.45 -3.67 26.75
C GLU A 375 -11.93 -3.57 26.77
N VAL A 376 -11.24 -4.28 25.87
CA VAL A 376 -9.76 -4.21 25.74
C VAL A 376 -9.30 -2.79 25.36
N MET A 377 -10.14 -2.05 24.63
CA MET A 377 -9.84 -0.68 24.20
C MET A 377 -10.11 0.38 25.29
N MET A 378 -10.56 -0.01 26.49
CA MET A 378 -10.86 0.93 27.57
C MET A 378 -9.62 1.75 27.96
N PRO A 379 -9.62 3.09 27.78
CA PRO A 379 -8.52 3.94 28.18
C PRO A 379 -8.36 3.97 29.71
N SER A 380 -7.19 4.41 30.17
CA SER A 380 -6.98 4.64 31.60
C SER A 380 -7.97 5.70 32.11
N PRO A 381 -8.65 5.49 33.25
CA PRO A 381 -9.48 6.52 33.86
C PRO A 381 -8.69 7.78 34.28
N LYS A 382 -7.35 7.72 34.29
CA LYS A 382 -6.47 8.89 34.48
C LYS A 382 -6.48 9.86 33.29
N ASP A 383 -7.03 9.45 32.16
CA ASP A 383 -7.26 10.27 30.97
C ASP A 383 -8.77 10.43 30.74
N PRO A 384 -9.41 11.43 31.40
CA PRO A 384 -10.85 11.66 31.29
C PRO A 384 -11.32 11.91 29.86
N GLU A 385 -10.53 12.63 29.04
CA GLU A 385 -10.92 12.97 27.67
C GLU A 385 -11.06 11.70 26.83
N ARG A 386 -10.02 10.86 26.78
CA ARG A 386 -10.10 9.60 26.03
C ARG A 386 -11.16 8.66 26.60
N PHE A 387 -11.24 8.54 27.92
CA PHE A 387 -12.24 7.70 28.57
C PHE A 387 -13.67 8.11 28.19
N SER A 388 -13.97 9.41 28.17
CA SER A 388 -15.31 9.90 27.86
C SER A 388 -15.75 9.58 26.41
N PHE A 389 -14.82 9.56 25.46
CA PHE A 389 -15.11 9.12 24.08
C PHE A 389 -15.33 7.61 24.03
N TRP A 390 -14.45 6.82 24.65
CA TRP A 390 -14.62 5.38 24.76
C TRP A 390 -15.97 5.00 25.39
N LEU A 391 -16.38 5.67 26.47
CA LEU A 391 -17.67 5.45 27.13
C LEU A 391 -18.84 5.62 26.15
N ALA A 392 -18.79 6.63 25.29
CA ALA A 392 -19.81 6.86 24.28
C ALA A 392 -19.87 5.75 23.21
N THR A 393 -18.75 5.05 22.95
CA THR A 393 -18.70 3.92 21.99
C THR A 393 -19.50 2.70 22.44
N LEU A 394 -19.80 2.57 23.74
CA LEU A 394 -20.59 1.46 24.29
C LEU A 394 -22.04 1.48 23.81
N SER A 395 -22.53 2.63 23.35
CA SER A 395 -23.89 2.81 22.82
C SER A 395 -23.87 3.11 21.32
N ASN A 396 -24.78 2.52 20.55
CA ASN A 396 -24.84 2.81 19.12
C ASN A 396 -25.69 4.05 18.85
N ARG A 397 -25.06 5.19 18.57
CA ARG A 397 -25.72 6.50 18.38
C ARG A 397 -25.87 6.90 16.93
N ARG A 398 -26.85 7.77 16.66
CA ARG A 398 -27.08 8.31 15.31
C ARG A 398 -25.94 9.26 14.91
N PRO A 399 -25.65 9.44 13.62
CA PRO A 399 -24.54 10.31 13.18
C PRO A 399 -24.60 11.74 13.77
N ALA A 400 -25.79 12.33 13.88
CA ALA A 400 -25.97 13.67 14.48
C ALA A 400 -25.51 13.72 15.96
N GLU A 401 -25.87 12.71 16.76
CA GLU A 401 -25.46 12.62 18.17
C GLU A 401 -23.94 12.41 18.30
N ARG A 402 -23.34 11.64 17.37
CA ARG A 402 -21.87 11.46 17.32
C ARG A 402 -21.16 12.76 16.97
N LEU A 403 -21.70 13.58 16.06
CA LEU A 403 -21.15 14.91 15.75
C LEU A 403 -21.22 15.84 16.96
N ASP A 404 -22.33 15.81 17.70
CA ASP A 404 -22.46 16.59 18.93
C ASP A 404 -21.40 16.17 19.97
N LEU A 405 -21.14 14.87 20.12
CA LEU A 405 -20.07 14.36 20.99
C LEU A 405 -18.67 14.85 20.57
N LEU A 406 -18.39 14.92 19.27
CA LEU A 406 -17.13 15.48 18.76
C LEU A 406 -17.01 16.98 19.07
N ARG A 407 -18.12 17.73 19.12
CA ARG A 407 -18.15 19.17 19.37
C ARG A 407 -17.96 19.55 20.85
N ILE A 408 -18.41 18.71 21.79
CA ILE A 408 -18.34 19.00 23.23
C ILE A 408 -16.88 19.03 23.69
N ARG A 409 -16.41 20.18 24.22
CA ARG A 409 -15.06 20.35 24.80
C ARG A 409 -15.01 20.22 26.32
N ASP A 410 -16.16 20.06 26.96
CA ASP A 410 -16.29 19.76 28.39
C ASP A 410 -16.40 18.24 28.58
N THR A 411 -15.35 17.64 29.12
CA THR A 411 -15.29 16.19 29.37
C THR A 411 -16.35 15.73 30.37
N ALA A 412 -16.65 16.53 31.40
CA ALA A 412 -17.64 16.15 32.41
C ALA A 412 -19.05 16.07 31.79
N GLU A 413 -19.40 17.03 30.93
CA GLU A 413 -20.61 16.98 30.12
C GLU A 413 -20.64 15.73 29.23
N ARG A 414 -19.53 15.42 28.56
CA ARG A 414 -19.46 14.24 27.67
C ARG A 414 -19.62 12.92 28.44
N ILE A 415 -19.02 12.80 29.62
CA ILE A 415 -19.22 11.64 30.52
C ILE A 415 -20.69 11.54 30.94
N ARG A 416 -21.32 12.64 31.36
CA ARG A 416 -22.74 12.65 31.77
C ARG A 416 -23.65 12.18 30.63
N ARG A 417 -23.43 12.65 29.39
CA ARG A 417 -24.17 12.18 28.22
C ARG A 417 -23.92 10.70 27.93
N GLY A 418 -22.66 10.25 27.99
CA GLY A 418 -22.29 8.85 27.81
C GLY A 418 -23.05 7.92 28.77
N LEU A 419 -23.14 8.28 30.05
CA LEU A 419 -23.90 7.50 31.04
C LEU A 419 -25.41 7.50 30.76
N ILE A 420 -25.98 8.61 30.26
CA ILE A 420 -27.39 8.66 29.85
C ILE A 420 -27.62 7.68 28.69
N PHE A 421 -26.76 7.70 27.67
CA PHE A 421 -26.86 6.79 26.53
C PHE A 421 -26.73 5.32 26.95
N LEU A 422 -25.80 5.03 27.86
CA LEU A 422 -25.58 3.68 28.39
C LEU A 422 -26.83 3.14 29.10
N ARG A 423 -27.50 3.98 29.90
CA ARG A 423 -28.76 3.64 30.58
C ARG A 423 -29.91 3.40 29.60
N GLN A 424 -30.01 4.22 28.55
CA GLN A 424 -31.03 4.03 27.50
C GLN A 424 -30.82 2.72 26.72
N GLU A 425 -29.56 2.37 26.44
CA GLU A 425 -29.21 1.11 25.78
C GLU A 425 -29.60 -0.11 26.64
N GLU A 426 -29.40 -0.02 27.95
CA GLU A 426 -29.81 -1.08 28.90
C GLU A 426 -31.34 -1.25 28.95
N GLN A 427 -32.11 -0.16 28.86
CA GLN A 427 -33.57 -0.22 28.79
C GLN A 427 -34.06 -0.83 27.47
N GLY A 428 -33.43 -0.48 26.34
CA GLY A 428 -33.74 -1.06 25.04
C GLY A 428 -33.49 -2.57 24.97
N CYS A 429 -32.41 -3.05 25.59
CA CYS A 429 -32.09 -4.49 25.66
C CYS A 429 -33.00 -5.30 26.59
N ARG A 430 -33.79 -4.67 27.47
CA ARG A 430 -34.76 -5.36 28.36
C ARG A 430 -36.16 -5.51 27.75
N ILE A 431 -36.44 -4.78 26.66
CA ILE A 431 -37.75 -4.75 25.99
C ILE A 431 -37.76 -5.66 24.74
N GLN A 432 -36.58 -6.04 24.24
CA GLN A 432 -36.39 -7.10 23.24
C GLN A 432 -36.12 -8.43 23.92
#